data_AF-A0A0T6BJ25-F1
#
_entry.id   AF-A0A0T6BJ25-F1
#
_cell.length_a   1.000
_cell.length_b   1.000
_cell.length_c   1.000
_cell.angle_alpha   90.00
_cell.angle_beta   90.00
_cell.angle_gamma   90.00
#
_symmetry.space_group_name_H-M   'P 1'
#
loop_
_entity.id
_entity.type
_entity.pdbx_description
1 polymer ?
#
loop_
_entity_poly.entity_id
_entity_poly.type
_entity_poly.pdbx_seq_one_letter_code
_entity_poly.pdbx_strand_id
1 'polypeptide(L)'
;MASGWQAVSKAETEESFDISARDPGTGEWKTFQVKTIRDRREDRGYLTVEGRKGDGQPYTTDDVDFFIGVLIGEGKFPRVWMFDNRGITDYWGPSEREGKRWVEMDLNFMREDFAENNEAEAV
;
A
#
# COMPACT_ATOMS: atom_id res chain seq x y z
N MET A 1 5.76 -8.60 11.02
CA MET A 1 6.55 -7.96 9.95
C MET A 1 6.47 -8.88 8.73
N ALA A 2 5.70 -8.51 7.71
CA ALA A 2 5.56 -9.32 6.50
C ALA A 2 6.57 -8.88 5.44
N SER A 3 7.18 -9.82 4.72
CA SER A 3 8.03 -9.61 3.54
C SER A 3 9.42 -8.98 3.73
N GLY A 4 9.96 -8.91 4.95
CA GLY A 4 11.39 -8.59 5.19
C GLY A 4 11.77 -7.11 5.27
N TRP A 5 10.85 -6.17 5.00
CA TRP A 5 11.07 -4.73 5.18
C TRP A 5 11.40 -4.39 6.64
N GLN A 6 12.42 -3.54 6.84
CA GLN A 6 12.92 -3.17 8.17
C GLN A 6 12.62 -1.71 8.51
N ALA A 7 12.60 -1.38 9.82
CA ALA A 7 12.47 -0.02 10.33
C ALA A 7 11.27 0.76 9.76
N VAL A 8 10.08 0.17 9.85
CA VAL A 8 8.83 0.82 9.40
C VAL A 8 8.53 2.01 10.32
N SER A 9 8.45 3.21 9.75
CA SER A 9 7.98 4.41 10.43
C SER A 9 6.73 4.96 9.75
N LYS A 10 5.85 5.56 10.55
CA LYS A 10 4.69 6.31 10.07
C LYS A 10 5.01 7.79 10.20
N ALA A 11 4.66 8.59 9.19
CA ALA A 11 4.79 10.04 9.28
C ALA A 11 3.83 10.58 10.36
N GLU A 12 4.35 11.29 11.36
CA GLU A 12 3.55 11.98 12.40
C GLU A 12 3.13 13.39 11.96
N THR A 13 3.64 13.86 10.81
CA THR A 13 3.41 15.17 10.21
C THR A 13 2.75 15.05 8.83
N GLU A 14 2.26 16.16 8.26
CA GLU A 14 1.70 16.22 6.89
C GLU A 14 2.82 16.00 5.84
N GLU A 15 3.23 14.75 5.67
CA GLU A 15 4.10 14.31 4.59
C GLU A 15 3.28 13.75 3.43
N SER A 16 3.86 13.75 2.22
CA SER A 16 3.22 13.21 1.01
C SER A 16 3.10 11.68 1.02
N PHE A 17 3.66 10.98 2.01
CA PHE A 17 3.64 9.53 2.13
C PHE A 17 3.16 9.12 3.53
N ASP A 18 2.56 7.94 3.64
CA ASP A 18 2.04 7.44 4.92
C ASP A 18 3.09 6.64 5.70
N ILE A 19 3.94 5.91 4.98
CA ILE A 19 4.88 4.93 5.53
C ILE A 19 6.25 5.13 4.89
N SER A 20 7.31 5.00 5.69
CA SER A 20 8.65 4.77 5.15
C SER A 20 9.21 3.47 5.71
N ALA A 21 9.95 2.74 4.87
CA ALA A 21 10.57 1.48 5.26
C ALA A 21 11.89 1.28 4.53
N ARG A 22 12.77 0.49 5.13
CA ARG A 22 14.08 0.17 4.57
C ARG A 22 13.98 -1.08 3.69
N ASP A 23 14.41 -0.94 2.45
CA ASP A 23 14.47 -2.01 1.46
C ASP A 23 15.40 -3.14 1.96
N PRO A 24 14.91 -4.39 2.02
CA PRO A 24 15.68 -5.52 2.52
C PRO A 24 16.85 -5.95 1.63
N GLY A 25 16.80 -5.65 0.33
CA GLY A 25 17.85 -5.99 -0.63
C GLY A 25 18.90 -4.91 -0.76
N THR A 26 18.48 -3.64 -0.81
CA THR A 26 19.39 -2.49 -1.05
C THR A 26 19.78 -1.76 0.24
N GLY A 27 18.96 -1.85 1.29
CA GLY A 27 19.13 -1.07 2.51
C GLY A 27 18.81 0.41 2.36
N GLU A 28 18.20 0.84 1.25
CA GLU A 28 17.75 2.22 1.04
C GLU A 28 16.42 2.48 1.75
N TRP A 29 16.19 3.73 2.15
CA TRP A 29 14.87 4.18 2.59
C TRP A 29 13.97 4.35 1.38
N LYS A 30 12.76 3.79 1.46
CA LYS A 30 11.71 3.95 0.47
C LYS A 30 10.45 4.47 1.13
N THR A 31 9.69 5.26 0.38
CA THR A 31 8.45 5.91 0.80
C THR A 31 7.26 5.26 0.14
N PHE A 32 6.17 5.15 0.91
CA PHE A 32 4.96 4.44 0.52
C PHE A 32 3.72 5.27 0.81
N GLN A 33 2.85 5.40 -0.18
CA GLN A 33 1.52 5.95 -0.01
C GLN A 33 0.48 4.83 -0.03
N VAL A 34 -0.38 4.79 0.99
CA VAL A 34 -1.47 3.81 1.09
C VAL A 34 -2.72 4.38 0.42
N LYS A 35 -3.37 3.57 -0.41
CA LYS A 35 -4.64 3.91 -1.07
C LYS A 35 -5.58 2.71 -1.06
N THR A 36 -6.87 2.98 -0.88
CA THR A 36 -7.89 1.95 -1.01
C THR A 36 -8.11 1.61 -2.49
N ILE A 37 -8.13 0.32 -2.80
CA ILE A 37 -8.48 -0.19 -4.12
C ILE A 37 -9.99 -0.09 -4.32
N ARG A 38 -10.40 0.47 -5.45
CA ARG A 38 -11.78 0.40 -5.93
C ARG A 38 -11.97 -0.88 -6.71
N ASP A 39 -12.84 -1.76 -6.22
CA ASP A 39 -13.25 -2.95 -6.94
C ASP A 39 -14.22 -2.59 -8.06
N ARG A 40 -13.82 -2.87 -9.30
CA ARG A 40 -14.66 -2.69 -10.49
C ARG A 40 -14.68 -3.97 -11.33
N ARG A 41 -14.41 -5.12 -10.71
CA ARG A 41 -14.36 -6.39 -11.43
C ARG A 41 -15.71 -6.77 -12.00
N GLU A 42 -16.80 -6.48 -11.29
CA GLU A 42 -18.16 -6.78 -11.74
C GLU A 42 -18.57 -5.93 -12.97
N ASP A 43 -18.24 -4.63 -12.97
CA ASP A 43 -18.66 -3.73 -14.05
C ASP A 43 -17.67 -3.66 -15.23
N ARG A 44 -16.36 -3.77 -14.94
CA ARG A 44 -15.29 -3.46 -15.91
C ARG A 44 -14.19 -4.53 -16.00
N GLY A 45 -14.20 -5.52 -15.11
CA GLY A 45 -13.24 -6.63 -15.13
C GLY A 45 -11.86 -6.33 -14.54
N TYR A 46 -11.66 -5.18 -13.86
CA TYR A 46 -10.36 -4.80 -13.28
C TYR A 46 -10.50 -4.04 -11.96
N LEU A 47 -9.42 -4.02 -11.17
CA LEU A 47 -9.28 -3.17 -9.98
C LEU A 47 -8.62 -1.85 -10.36
N THR A 48 -8.93 -0.79 -9.59
CA THR A 48 -8.31 0.54 -9.81
C THR A 48 -7.84 1.17 -8.51
N VAL A 49 -6.69 1.84 -8.56
CA VAL A 49 -6.20 2.75 -7.50
C VAL A 49 -6.00 4.14 -8.08
N GLU A 50 -6.46 5.13 -7.33
CA GLU A 50 -6.31 6.55 -7.67
C GLU A 50 -4.97 7.07 -7.10
N GLY A 51 -4.08 7.46 -8.01
CA GLY A 51 -2.76 8.02 -7.72
C GLY A 51 -2.77 9.55 -7.58
N ARG A 52 -3.89 10.14 -7.17
CA ARG A 52 -4.01 11.58 -6.96
C ARG A 52 -3.82 11.97 -5.50
N LYS A 53 -3.23 13.13 -5.28
CA LYS A 53 -3.19 13.84 -4.01
C LYS A 53 -4.54 14.53 -3.76
N GLY A 54 -4.70 15.12 -2.58
CA GLY A 54 -5.91 15.88 -2.22
C GLY A 54 -6.17 17.10 -3.12
N ASP A 55 -5.14 17.63 -3.78
CA ASP A 55 -5.24 18.75 -4.74
C ASP A 55 -5.62 18.31 -6.17
N GLY A 56 -5.81 17.00 -6.39
CA GLY A 56 -6.15 16.42 -7.69
C GLY A 56 -4.96 16.18 -8.64
N GLN A 57 -3.74 16.58 -8.26
CA GLN A 57 -2.52 16.28 -9.02
C GLN A 57 -2.04 14.86 -8.76
N PRO A 58 -1.36 14.20 -9.73
CA PRO A 58 -0.72 12.92 -9.49
C PRO A 58 0.45 13.06 -8.51
N TYR A 59 0.73 12.01 -7.74
CA TYR A 59 2.02 11.91 -7.05
C TYR A 59 3.15 11.75 -8.06
N THR A 60 4.22 12.52 -7.93
CA THR A 60 5.46 12.35 -8.68
C THR A 60 6.34 11.29 -8.02
N THR A 61 7.32 10.79 -8.76
CA THR A 61 8.32 9.85 -8.23
C THR A 61 9.19 10.47 -7.13
N ASP A 62 9.24 11.80 -7.03
CA ASP A 62 9.91 12.50 -5.94
C ASP A 62 9.04 12.61 -4.67
N ASP A 63 7.71 12.51 -4.81
CA ASP A 63 6.80 12.53 -3.66
C ASP A 63 6.76 11.18 -2.94
N VAL A 64 6.70 10.09 -3.72
CA VAL A 64 6.49 8.73 -3.23
C VAL A 64 7.12 7.73 -4.20
N ASP A 65 7.88 6.76 -3.67
CA ASP A 65 8.47 5.67 -4.47
C ASP A 65 7.42 4.64 -4.89
N PHE A 66 6.58 4.19 -3.95
CA PHE A 66 5.64 3.10 -4.15
C PHE A 66 4.23 3.41 -3.63
N PHE A 67 3.24 2.77 -4.23
CA PHE A 67 1.89 2.70 -3.68
C PHE A 67 1.62 1.34 -3.04
N ILE A 68 0.85 1.39 -1.94
CA ILE A 68 0.24 0.21 -1.32
C ILE A 68 -1.28 0.30 -1.53
N GLY A 69 -1.80 -0.56 -2.40
CA GLY A 69 -3.23 -0.69 -2.67
C GLY A 69 -3.88 -1.70 -1.72
N VAL A 70 -4.92 -1.28 -0.99
CA VAL A 70 -5.67 -2.15 -0.07
C VAL A 70 -7.07 -2.43 -0.60
N LEU A 71 -7.38 -3.67 -0.94
CA LEU A 71 -8.73 -4.12 -1.31
C LEU A 71 -9.46 -4.59 -0.06
N ILE A 72 -10.46 -3.81 0.31
CA ILE A 72 -11.40 -4.15 1.38
C ILE A 72 -12.54 -4.94 0.73
N GLY A 73 -12.65 -6.23 1.05
CA GLY A 73 -13.71 -7.11 0.54
C GLY A 73 -14.30 -7.97 1.65
N GLU A 74 -15.29 -8.80 1.31
CA GLU A 74 -16.05 -9.63 2.27
C GLU A 74 -15.28 -10.80 2.90
N GLY A 75 -13.98 -10.94 2.60
CA GLY A 75 -13.11 -11.96 3.19
C GLY A 75 -12.66 -11.62 4.61
N LYS A 76 -12.14 -12.62 5.33
CA LYS A 76 -11.61 -12.46 6.71
C LYS A 76 -10.44 -11.46 6.81
N PHE A 77 -9.72 -11.24 5.70
CA PHE A 77 -8.55 -10.35 5.63
C PHE A 77 -8.60 -9.47 4.37
N PRO A 78 -8.18 -8.20 4.46
CA PRO A 78 -8.00 -7.37 3.28
C PRO A 78 -6.85 -7.92 2.42
N ARG A 79 -6.95 -7.77 1.10
CA ARG A 79 -5.85 -8.09 0.20
C ARG A 79 -5.05 -6.83 -0.09
N VAL A 80 -3.73 -6.95 -0.14
CA VAL A 80 -2.85 -5.79 -0.27
C VAL A 80 -1.85 -6.03 -1.40
N TRP A 81 -1.60 -5.00 -2.19
CA TRP A 81 -0.62 -5.02 -3.26
C TRP A 81 0.31 -3.82 -3.16
N MET A 82 1.55 -4.00 -3.58
CA MET A 82 2.55 -2.96 -3.74
C MET A 82 2.89 -2.79 -5.22
N PHE A 83 3.06 -1.56 -5.68
CA PHE A 83 3.46 -1.24 -7.07
C PHE A 83 4.15 0.11 -7.17
N ASP A 84 4.98 0.30 -8.20
CA ASP A 84 5.75 1.53 -8.40
C ASP A 84 4.87 2.74 -8.68
N ASN A 85 5.24 3.89 -8.12
CA ASN A 85 4.72 5.16 -8.56
C ASN A 85 5.32 5.53 -9.94
N ARG A 86 4.44 5.89 -10.88
CA ARG A 86 4.78 6.23 -12.27
C ARG A 86 4.38 7.65 -12.65
N GLY A 87 3.96 8.48 -11.71
CA GLY A 87 3.53 9.85 -12.02
C GLY A 87 2.16 9.94 -12.69
N ILE A 88 1.32 8.91 -12.60
CA ILE A 88 0.00 8.85 -13.26
C ILE A 88 -1.14 8.84 -12.25
N THR A 89 -2.34 9.20 -12.71
CA THR A 89 -3.52 9.33 -11.84
C THR A 89 -4.27 8.04 -11.60
N ASP A 90 -4.15 7.05 -12.49
CA ASP A 90 -4.99 5.85 -12.47
C ASP A 90 -4.14 4.61 -12.70
N TYR A 91 -4.11 3.73 -11.70
CA TYR A 91 -3.41 2.45 -11.75
C TYR A 91 -4.43 1.32 -11.86
N TRP A 92 -4.28 0.48 -12.88
CA TRP A 92 -5.17 -0.64 -13.14
C TRP A 92 -4.45 -1.95 -12.86
N GLY A 93 -5.10 -2.86 -12.15
CA GLY A 93 -4.50 -4.14 -11.78
C GLY A 93 -5.53 -5.20 -11.35
N PRO A 94 -5.07 -6.41 -10.99
CA PRO A 94 -3.73 -6.93 -11.29
C PRO A 94 -3.63 -7.31 -12.78
N SER A 95 -2.56 -6.90 -13.46
CA SER A 95 -2.27 -7.27 -14.85
C SER A 95 -0.89 -7.93 -14.92
N GLU A 96 -0.83 -9.22 -15.28
CA GLU A 96 0.44 -9.92 -15.55
C GLU A 96 1.09 -9.49 -16.87
N ARG A 97 0.35 -8.80 -17.75
CA ARG A 97 0.70 -8.64 -19.16
C ARG A 97 1.69 -7.53 -19.48
N GLU A 98 2.03 -6.64 -18.53
CA GLU A 98 2.73 -5.39 -18.85
C GLU A 98 4.03 -5.15 -18.09
N GLY A 99 4.65 -6.15 -17.47
CA GLY A 99 5.88 -5.94 -16.68
C GLY A 99 5.71 -5.01 -15.46
N LYS A 100 4.50 -4.49 -15.22
CA LYS A 100 4.09 -3.67 -14.09
C LYS A 100 3.52 -4.60 -13.03
N ARG A 101 4.40 -5.19 -12.23
CA ARG A 101 4.01 -6.24 -11.31
C ARG A 101 3.45 -5.61 -10.05
N TRP A 102 2.11 -5.60 -9.95
CA TRP A 102 1.49 -5.50 -8.62
C TRP A 102 1.94 -6.71 -7.82
N VAL A 103 2.72 -6.49 -6.79
CA VAL A 103 3.21 -7.54 -5.90
C VAL A 103 2.19 -7.67 -4.77
N GLU A 104 1.48 -8.79 -4.72
CA GLU A 104 0.61 -9.09 -3.60
C GLU A 104 1.46 -9.33 -2.34
N MET A 105 1.09 -8.66 -1.25
CA MET A 105 1.77 -8.78 0.03
C MET A 105 0.98 -9.71 0.95
N ASP A 106 1.60 -10.81 1.36
CA ASP A 106 1.00 -11.71 2.34
C ASP A 106 0.93 -11.05 3.72
N LEU A 107 -0.29 -10.76 4.18
CA LEU A 107 -0.52 -10.29 5.53
C LEU A 107 -0.41 -11.46 6.51
N ASN A 108 0.80 -11.78 6.96
CA ASN A 108 1.05 -12.80 8.00
C ASN A 108 0.62 -12.34 9.42
N PHE A 109 -0.46 -11.57 9.56
CA PHE A 109 -0.95 -11.08 10.86
C PHE A 109 -2.31 -11.67 11.18
N MET A 110 -2.42 -12.37 12.30
CA MET A 110 -3.71 -12.82 12.81
C MET A 110 -4.38 -11.63 13.50
N ARG A 111 -5.69 -11.44 13.30
CA ARG A 111 -6.46 -10.42 14.03
C ARG A 111 -6.44 -10.67 15.56
N GLU A 112 -6.19 -11.91 15.96
CA GLU A 112 -5.96 -12.33 17.35
C GLU A 112 -4.75 -11.60 17.98
N ASP A 113 -3.71 -11.27 17.20
CA ASP A 113 -2.51 -10.57 17.68
C ASP A 113 -2.77 -9.09 18.05
N PHE A 114 -3.86 -8.48 17.55
CA PHE A 114 -4.23 -7.10 17.85
C PHE A 114 -5.15 -6.98 19.06
N ALA A 115 -5.79 -8.08 19.49
CA ALA A 115 -6.63 -8.07 20.68
C ALA A 115 -5.79 -7.94 21.97
N GLU A 116 -4.56 -8.48 21.98
CA GLU A 116 -3.67 -8.42 23.15
C GLU A 116 -2.98 -7.06 23.33
N ASN A 117 -2.76 -6.29 22.25
CA ASN A 117 -2.03 -5.02 22.34
C ASN A 117 -2.88 -3.82 22.78
N ASN A 118 -4.21 -3.87 22.64
CA ASN A 118 -5.09 -2.78 23.09
C ASN A 118 -5.33 -2.76 24.62
N GLU A 119 -4.99 -3.83 25.34
CA GLU A 119 -5.07 -3.85 26.81
C GLU A 119 -3.77 -3.33 27.48
N ALA A 120 -2.66 -3.26 26.74
CA ALA A 120 -1.36 -2.83 27.27
C ALA A 120 -1.12 -1.31 27.20
N GLU A 121 -1.84 -0.56 26.35
CA GLU A 121 -1.73 0.92 26.25
C GLU A 121 -2.80 1.66 27.08
N ALA A 122 -3.59 0.96 27.89
CA ALA A 122 -4.63 1.53 28.76
C ALA A 122 -4.27 1.45 30.26
N VAL A 123 -3.01 1.72 30.61
CA VAL A 123 -2.56 1.86 32.02
C VAL A 123 -1.73 3.13 32.20
#